data_AF-A0A9W7LDN4-F1
#
_entry.id   AF-A0A9W7LDN4-F1
#
_cell.length_a   1.000
_cell.length_b   1.000
_cell.length_c   1.000
_cell.angle_alpha   90.00
_cell.angle_beta   90.00
_cell.angle_gamma   90.00
#
_symmetry.space_group_name_H-M   'P 1'
#
loop_
_entity.id
_entity.type
_entity.pdbx_description
1 polymer ?
#
loop_
_entity_poly.entity_id
_entity_poly.type
_entity_poly.pdbx_seq_one_letter_code
_entity_poly.pdbx_strand_id
1 'polypeptide(L)'
;MPILIPVLLTNPTPAKAAYDVSVTNKAISIKPKSSEEARKRFQEARTSINYLLQNYDTICEGGGDNIRRYLGTVGTSSPLYGIKSVFKYLQEESEDIVEFTENMNEFDRNLTGADGQAYSSMFVEFSAAKGTTKDYYKEAFKEVQMMKKAIDNMNAELI
;
A
#
# COMPACT_ATOMS: atom_id res chain seq x y z
N MET A 1 -1.26 -34.15 44.54
CA MET A 1 -1.24 -32.74 44.11
C MET A 1 -0.53 -32.66 42.78
N PRO A 2 -1.21 -32.42 41.65
CA PRO A 2 -0.53 -32.23 40.37
C PRO A 2 -0.12 -30.76 40.20
N ILE A 3 1.12 -30.54 39.77
CA ILE A 3 1.70 -29.24 39.46
C ILE A 3 1.28 -28.90 38.03
N LEU A 4 0.48 -27.85 37.85
CA LEU A 4 0.13 -27.29 36.55
C LEU A 4 1.25 -26.38 36.06
N ILE A 5 1.89 -26.75 34.96
CA ILE A 5 2.76 -25.87 34.17
C ILE A 5 1.85 -24.94 33.36
N PRO A 6 2.00 -23.60 33.42
CA PRO A 6 1.28 -22.73 32.51
C PRO A 6 1.90 -22.84 31.11
N VAL A 7 1.10 -23.32 30.16
CA VAL A 7 1.37 -23.18 28.72
C VAL A 7 1.40 -21.68 28.40
N LEU A 8 2.57 -21.17 28.02
CA LEU A 8 2.69 -19.86 27.38
C LEU A 8 2.00 -19.93 26.02
N LEU A 9 0.77 -19.42 25.95
CA LEU A 9 0.12 -19.01 24.71
C LEU A 9 0.78 -17.70 24.25
N THR A 10 1.88 -17.80 23.51
CA THR A 10 2.31 -16.67 22.68
C THR A 10 1.39 -16.61 21.46
N ASN A 11 0.35 -15.79 21.56
CA ASN A 11 -0.56 -15.47 20.47
C ASN A 11 0.26 -15.06 19.23
N PRO A 12 0.02 -15.64 18.03
CA PRO A 12 0.64 -15.14 16.82
C PRO A 12 0.13 -13.73 16.54
N THR A 13 1.05 -12.78 16.38
CA THR A 13 0.78 -11.40 15.94
C THR A 13 -0.15 -11.40 14.71
N PRO A 14 -1.24 -10.62 14.68
CA PRO A 14 -2.26 -10.71 13.62
C PRO A 14 -1.78 -10.24 12.23
N ALA A 15 -0.51 -9.87 12.06
CA ALA A 15 0.05 -9.42 10.79
C ALA A 15 0.31 -10.54 9.76
N LYS A 16 0.11 -11.83 10.11
CA LYS A 16 0.37 -12.97 9.19
C LYS A 16 -0.87 -13.58 8.55
N ALA A 17 -2.10 -13.24 8.96
CA ALA A 17 -3.25 -14.10 8.70
C ALA A 17 -4.30 -13.57 7.70
N ALA A 18 -4.08 -12.45 7.00
CA ALA A 18 -5.09 -11.90 6.09
C ALA A 18 -4.56 -11.40 4.73
N TYR A 19 -3.37 -11.82 4.31
CA TYR A 19 -2.89 -11.58 2.94
C TYR A 19 -2.77 -12.92 2.19
N ASP A 20 -3.92 -13.56 1.98
CA ASP A 20 -4.06 -14.74 1.08
C ASP A 20 -4.39 -14.28 -0.35
N VAL A 21 -3.72 -13.24 -0.83
CA VAL A 21 -3.57 -12.98 -2.26
C VAL A 21 -2.28 -13.66 -2.66
N SER A 22 -2.27 -15.00 -2.70
CA SER A 22 -1.17 -15.87 -3.19
C SER A 22 0.21 -15.20 -3.23
N VAL A 23 0.72 -14.71 -2.09
CA VAL A 23 2.09 -14.18 -2.05
C VAL A 23 2.98 -15.39 -1.98
N THR A 24 3.30 -15.92 -3.15
CA THR A 24 4.57 -16.63 -3.30
C THR A 24 5.63 -15.71 -2.71
N ASN A 25 6.52 -16.22 -1.84
CA ASN A 25 7.67 -15.49 -1.25
C ASN A 25 8.70 -15.03 -2.31
N LYS A 26 8.25 -14.79 -3.53
CA LYS A 26 9.02 -14.39 -4.69
C LYS A 26 8.94 -12.87 -4.77
N ALA A 27 10.10 -12.23 -4.76
CA ALA A 27 10.20 -10.80 -4.99
C ALA A 27 9.46 -10.41 -6.29
N ILE A 28 8.62 -9.38 -6.23
CA ILE A 28 7.90 -8.87 -7.39
C ILE A 28 8.90 -8.24 -8.37
N SER A 29 8.79 -8.59 -9.65
CA SER A 29 9.54 -7.93 -10.71
C SER A 29 9.06 -6.50 -10.88
N ILE A 30 9.95 -5.52 -10.74
CA ILE A 30 9.62 -4.10 -10.87
C ILE A 30 9.20 -3.77 -12.31
N LYS A 31 9.89 -4.35 -13.30
CA LYS A 31 9.61 -4.11 -14.72
C LYS A 31 8.71 -5.22 -15.26
N PRO A 32 7.53 -4.89 -15.82
CA PRO A 32 6.72 -5.88 -16.52
C PRO A 32 7.41 -6.33 -17.81
N LYS A 33 7.21 -7.59 -18.20
CA LYS A 33 7.77 -8.17 -19.44
C LYS A 33 6.77 -8.14 -20.59
N SER A 34 5.50 -7.89 -20.31
CA SER A 34 4.42 -7.87 -21.28
C SER A 34 3.28 -6.96 -20.80
N SER A 35 2.42 -6.55 -21.72
CA SER A 35 1.16 -5.86 -21.44
C SER A 35 0.27 -6.62 -20.46
N GLU A 36 0.11 -7.93 -20.66
CA GLU A 36 -0.69 -8.77 -19.78
C GLU A 36 -0.17 -8.77 -18.34
N GLU A 37 1.15 -8.88 -18.15
CA GLU A 37 1.78 -8.80 -16.82
C GLU A 37 1.60 -7.41 -16.19
N ALA A 38 1.73 -6.34 -16.99
CA ALA A 38 1.53 -4.97 -16.53
C ALA A 38 0.07 -4.74 -16.08
N ARG A 39 -0.91 -5.14 -16.90
CA ARG A 39 -2.34 -5.03 -16.60
C ARG A 39 -2.73 -5.85 -15.38
N LYS A 40 -2.25 -7.09 -15.27
CA LYS A 40 -2.47 -7.92 -14.09
C LYS A 40 -1.98 -7.24 -12.82
N ARG A 41 -0.72 -6.78 -12.84
CA ARG A 41 -0.12 -6.12 -11.68
C ARG A 41 -0.80 -4.79 -11.33
N PHE A 42 -1.28 -4.06 -12.33
CA PHE A 42 -2.08 -2.85 -12.14
C PHE A 42 -3.41 -3.16 -11.41
N GLN A 43 -4.13 -4.22 -11.81
CA GLN A 43 -5.35 -4.64 -11.11
C GLN A 43 -5.08 -5.16 -9.69
N GLU A 44 -3.98 -5.88 -9.48
CA GLU A 44 -3.54 -6.29 -8.14
C GLU A 44 -3.24 -5.07 -7.25
N ALA A 45 -2.60 -4.03 -7.79
CA ALA A 45 -2.36 -2.78 -7.08
C ALA A 45 -3.66 -2.08 -6.69
N ARG A 46 -4.65 -1.99 -7.60
CA ARG A 46 -5.99 -1.45 -7.30
C ARG A 46 -6.68 -2.24 -6.19
N THR A 47 -6.64 -3.56 -6.27
CA THR A 47 -7.22 -4.46 -5.27
C THR A 47 -6.53 -4.27 -3.91
N SER A 48 -5.21 -4.15 -3.90
CA SER A 48 -4.43 -3.91 -2.67
C SER A 48 -4.77 -2.55 -2.03
N ILE A 49 -4.98 -1.49 -2.83
CA ILE A 49 -5.43 -0.18 -2.31
C ILE A 49 -6.83 -0.28 -1.72
N ASN A 50 -7.76 -0.96 -2.40
CA ASN A 50 -9.10 -1.18 -1.88
C ASN A 50 -9.08 -1.94 -0.56
N TYR A 51 -8.27 -3.00 -0.47
CA TYR A 51 -8.09 -3.76 0.75
C TYR A 51 -7.52 -2.90 1.88
N LEU A 52 -6.49 -2.10 1.60
CA LEU A 52 -5.90 -1.17 2.57
C LEU A 52 -6.95 -0.20 3.10
N LEU A 53 -7.78 0.39 2.24
CA LEU A 53 -8.82 1.33 2.65
C LEU A 53 -9.94 0.67 3.47
N GLN A 54 -10.35 -0.54 3.10
CA GLN A 54 -11.41 -1.28 3.80
C GLN A 54 -10.98 -1.77 5.19
N ASN A 55 -9.69 -2.05 5.37
CA ASN A 55 -9.14 -2.60 6.61
C ASN A 55 -8.21 -1.62 7.31
N TYR A 56 -8.32 -0.32 7.01
CA TYR A 56 -7.32 0.67 7.38
C TYR A 56 -7.13 0.77 8.89
N ASP A 57 -8.23 0.82 9.65
CA ASP A 57 -8.20 0.91 11.10
C ASP A 57 -7.42 -0.27 11.72
N THR A 58 -7.73 -1.50 11.30
CA THR A 58 -7.04 -2.72 11.74
C THR A 58 -5.57 -2.72 11.33
N ILE A 59 -5.25 -2.25 10.12
CA ILE A 59 -3.85 -2.19 9.63
C ILE A 59 -3.02 -1.20 10.46
N CYS A 60 -3.61 -0.06 10.85
CA CYS A 60 -2.95 0.97 11.65
C CYS A 60 -2.58 0.51 13.06
N GLU A 61 -3.27 -0.48 13.63
CA GLU A 61 -2.90 -1.09 14.92
C GLU A 61 -1.49 -1.70 14.88
N GLY A 62 -1.04 -2.13 13.69
CA GLY A 62 0.32 -2.62 13.45
C GLY A 62 1.39 -1.52 13.31
N GLY A 63 1.01 -0.25 13.47
CA GLY A 63 1.90 0.90 13.36
C GLY A 63 2.08 1.43 11.94
N GLY A 64 2.79 2.56 11.82
CA GLY A 64 3.03 3.24 10.55
C GLY A 64 3.74 2.37 9.52
N ASP A 65 4.69 1.55 9.96
CA ASP A 65 5.40 0.61 9.10
C ASP A 65 4.48 -0.44 8.44
N ASN A 66 3.35 -0.78 9.08
CA ASN A 66 2.40 -1.71 8.50
C ASN A 66 1.69 -1.08 7.29
N ILE A 67 1.28 0.19 7.39
CA ILE A 67 0.73 0.96 6.27
C ILE A 67 1.74 1.02 5.12
N ARG A 68 3.01 1.32 5.43
CA ARG A 68 4.11 1.43 4.44
C ARG A 68 4.39 0.13 3.70
N ARG A 69 4.17 -1.03 4.34
CA ARG A 69 4.24 -2.34 3.67
C ARG A 69 3.16 -2.48 2.59
N TYR A 70 1.93 -2.08 2.87
CA TYR A 70 0.86 -2.09 1.86
C TYR A 70 1.13 -1.08 0.74
N LEU A 71 1.64 0.12 1.06
CA LEU A 71 2.07 1.12 0.07
C LEU A 71 3.22 0.65 -0.84
N GLY A 72 3.91 -0.45 -0.47
CA GLY A 72 5.04 -0.97 -1.23
C GLY A 72 6.30 -0.13 -1.11
N THR A 73 6.40 0.72 -0.09
CA THR A 73 7.61 1.50 0.23
C THR A 73 8.52 0.76 1.22
N VAL A 74 7.97 -0.23 1.94
CA VAL A 74 8.71 -1.15 2.80
C VAL A 74 8.49 -2.59 2.35
N GLY A 75 9.56 -3.31 2.07
CA GLY A 75 9.50 -4.67 1.54
C GLY A 75 9.26 -4.72 0.02
N THR A 76 9.08 -5.93 -0.51
CA THR A 76 9.03 -6.19 -1.97
C THR A 76 7.85 -7.07 -2.40
N SER A 77 6.93 -7.35 -1.47
CA SER A 77 5.79 -8.24 -1.67
C SER A 77 4.49 -7.53 -2.03
N SER A 78 4.40 -6.21 -1.84
CA SER A 78 3.21 -5.45 -2.24
C SER A 78 3.17 -5.27 -3.77
N PRO A 79 2.02 -5.44 -4.43
CA PRO A 79 1.84 -5.11 -5.84
C PRO A 79 2.28 -3.67 -6.19
N LEU A 80 2.21 -2.76 -5.21
CA LEU A 80 2.64 -1.37 -5.33
C LEU A 80 4.16 -1.16 -5.38
N TYR A 81 4.96 -2.17 -5.04
CA TYR A 81 6.43 -2.06 -4.98
C TYR A 81 7.06 -1.74 -6.34
N GLY A 82 7.43 -0.48 -6.57
CA GLY A 82 7.94 -0.04 -7.88
C GLY A 82 6.86 0.05 -8.97
N ILE A 83 5.60 0.32 -8.58
CA ILE A 83 4.45 0.41 -9.50
C ILE A 83 4.62 1.44 -10.61
N LYS A 84 5.46 2.47 -10.43
CA LYS A 84 5.77 3.48 -11.44
C LYS A 84 6.26 2.88 -12.77
N SER A 85 6.97 1.75 -12.73
CA SER A 85 7.38 1.04 -13.94
C SER A 85 6.21 0.38 -14.68
N VAL A 86 5.17 -0.04 -13.97
CA VAL A 86 3.92 -0.56 -14.55
C VAL A 86 3.12 0.57 -15.19
N PHE A 87 2.96 1.70 -14.49
CA PHE A 87 2.26 2.86 -15.05
C PHE A 87 2.94 3.37 -16.32
N LYS A 88 4.26 3.53 -16.32
CA LYS A 88 5.01 3.93 -17.53
C LYS A 88 4.85 2.96 -18.70
N TYR A 89 4.71 1.67 -18.41
CA TYR A 89 4.47 0.68 -19.47
C TYR A 89 3.06 0.84 -20.06
N LEU A 90 2.04 0.98 -19.20
CA LEU A 90 0.65 1.09 -19.62
C LEU A 90 0.29 2.46 -20.22
N GLN A 91 1.08 3.49 -19.93
CA GLN A 91 0.93 4.83 -20.50
C GLN A 91 0.98 4.81 -22.04
N GLU A 92 1.74 3.90 -22.66
CA GLU A 92 1.78 3.78 -24.12
C GLU A 92 0.52 3.12 -24.69
N GLU A 93 -0.28 2.46 -23.85
CA GLU A 93 -1.52 1.78 -24.21
C GLU A 93 -2.79 2.58 -23.85
N SER A 94 -2.65 3.75 -23.22
CA SER A 94 -3.80 4.56 -22.78
C SER A 94 -4.45 5.31 -23.93
N GLU A 95 -5.77 5.44 -23.91
CA GLU A 95 -6.55 6.24 -24.87
C GLU A 95 -6.16 7.73 -24.81
N ASP A 96 -6.06 8.30 -23.60
CA ASP A 96 -5.53 9.64 -23.35
C ASP A 96 -4.23 9.58 -22.52
N ILE A 97 -3.10 9.70 -23.22
CA ILE A 97 -1.76 9.71 -22.60
C ILE A 97 -1.61 10.89 -21.62
N VAL A 98 -2.19 12.05 -21.93
CA VAL A 98 -2.03 13.24 -21.08
C VAL A 98 -2.77 13.02 -19.76
N GLU A 99 -4.04 12.62 -19.83
CA GLU A 99 -4.86 12.32 -18.64
C GLU A 99 -4.26 11.17 -17.82
N PHE A 100 -3.78 10.11 -18.47
CA PHE A 100 -3.09 9.01 -17.77
C PHE A 100 -1.84 9.51 -17.04
N THR A 101 -1.05 10.38 -17.67
CA THR A 101 0.18 10.95 -17.07
C THR A 101 -0.12 11.85 -15.88
N GLU A 102 -1.15 12.68 -15.97
CA GLU A 102 -1.58 13.55 -14.88
C GLU A 102 -2.02 12.72 -13.67
N ASN A 103 -2.84 11.69 -13.90
CA ASN A 103 -3.25 10.77 -12.85
C ASN A 103 -2.07 9.96 -12.29
N MET A 104 -1.08 9.58 -13.10
CA MET A 104 0.16 8.94 -12.62
C MET A 104 0.95 9.88 -11.68
N ASN A 105 1.05 11.17 -12.00
CA ASN A 105 1.74 12.16 -11.16
C ASN A 105 0.97 12.44 -9.87
N GLU A 106 -0.36 12.55 -9.96
CA GLU A 106 -1.27 12.64 -8.82
C GLU A 106 -1.07 11.43 -7.89
N PHE A 107 -1.03 10.22 -8.44
CA PHE A 107 -0.78 9.00 -7.68
C PHE A 107 0.58 9.05 -6.95
N ASP A 108 1.67 9.42 -7.63
CA ASP A 108 3.02 9.46 -7.07
C ASP A 108 3.15 10.48 -5.93
N ARG A 109 2.49 11.64 -6.08
CA ARG A 109 2.41 12.67 -5.05
C ARG A 109 1.72 12.14 -3.79
N ASN A 110 0.54 11.53 -3.95
CA ASN A 110 -0.23 11.03 -2.83
C ASN A 110 0.42 9.78 -2.20
N LEU A 111 1.08 8.91 -2.96
CA LEU A 111 1.90 7.81 -2.42
C LEU A 111 3.02 8.34 -1.51
N THR A 112 3.75 9.36 -1.98
CA THR A 112 4.82 10.00 -1.21
C THR A 112 4.25 10.67 0.05
N GLY A 113 3.09 11.33 -0.06
CA GLY A 113 2.36 11.89 1.07
C GLY A 113 2.00 10.82 2.10
N ALA A 114 1.33 9.75 1.68
CA ALA A 114 0.92 8.65 2.53
C ALA A 114 2.12 8.00 3.25
N ASP A 115 3.22 7.73 2.55
CA ASP A 115 4.44 7.17 3.14
C ASP A 115 5.07 8.13 4.16
N GLY A 116 5.14 9.42 3.85
CA GLY A 116 5.69 10.43 4.74
C GLY A 116 4.89 10.57 6.04
N GLN A 117 3.56 10.54 5.95
CA GLN A 117 2.68 10.57 7.12
C GLN A 117 2.81 9.29 7.94
N ALA A 118 2.77 8.12 7.29
CA ALA A 118 2.95 6.83 7.95
C ALA A 118 4.33 6.71 8.62
N TYR A 119 5.38 7.19 7.98
CA TYR A 119 6.73 7.25 8.55
C TYR A 119 6.78 8.16 9.79
N SER A 120 6.25 9.37 9.67
CA SER A 120 6.25 10.35 10.76
C SER A 120 5.49 9.87 11.99
N SER A 121 4.41 9.10 11.80
CA SER A 121 3.63 8.51 12.89
C SER A 121 4.47 7.67 13.85
N MET A 122 5.57 7.08 13.39
CA MET A 122 6.42 6.20 14.21
C MET A 122 7.30 6.97 15.20
N PHE A 123 7.48 8.27 15.00
CA PHE A 123 8.41 9.09 15.80
C PHE A 123 7.69 10.18 16.60
N VAL A 124 6.37 10.29 16.47
CA VAL A 124 5.60 11.36 17.09
C VAL A 124 5.67 11.34 18.62
N GLU A 125 5.76 10.15 19.23
CA GLU A 125 5.90 9.98 20.69
C GLU A 125 7.22 10.54 21.24
N PHE A 126 8.23 10.68 20.38
CA PHE A 126 9.55 11.24 20.72
C PHE A 126 9.70 12.70 20.27
N SER A 127 8.66 13.28 19.67
CA SER A 127 8.68 14.64 19.14
C SER A 127 8.05 15.63 20.11
N ALA A 128 8.55 16.87 20.11
CA ALA A 128 7.91 17.99 20.79
C ALA A 128 6.70 18.56 20.02
N ALA A 129 6.39 18.00 18.84
CA ALA A 129 5.27 18.43 18.01
C ALA A 129 3.92 18.05 18.64
N LYS A 130 2.90 18.89 18.43
CA LYS A 130 1.55 18.71 19.00
C LYS A 130 0.70 17.61 18.36
N GLY A 131 1.20 16.92 17.33
CA GLY A 131 0.45 15.89 16.61
C GLY A 131 0.38 14.58 17.39
N THR A 132 -0.64 13.77 17.13
CA THR A 132 -0.74 12.39 17.62
C THR A 132 -0.54 11.40 16.49
N THR A 133 -0.19 10.16 16.82
CA THR A 133 -0.07 9.07 15.84
C THR A 133 -1.34 8.93 14.99
N LYS A 134 -2.51 9.11 15.61
CA LYS A 134 -3.82 9.05 14.93
C LYS A 134 -4.01 10.18 13.92
N ASP A 135 -3.47 11.37 14.17
CA ASP A 135 -3.55 12.47 13.21
C ASP A 135 -2.76 12.13 11.94
N TYR A 136 -1.54 11.58 12.09
CA TYR A 136 -0.75 11.10 10.97
C TYR A 136 -1.43 9.97 10.19
N TYR A 137 -2.08 9.02 10.86
CA TYR A 137 -2.87 7.98 10.18
C TYR A 137 -4.05 8.54 9.43
N LYS A 138 -4.73 9.56 9.98
CA LYS A 138 -5.84 10.21 9.30
C LYS A 138 -5.38 10.93 8.02
N GLU A 139 -4.25 11.61 8.05
CA GLU A 139 -3.70 12.25 6.84
C GLU A 139 -3.23 11.19 5.84
N ALA A 140 -2.53 10.15 6.28
CA ALA A 140 -2.15 9.03 5.41
C ALA A 140 -3.37 8.37 4.75
N PHE A 141 -4.49 8.22 5.46
CA PHE A 141 -5.72 7.66 4.91
C PHE A 141 -6.27 8.51 3.76
N LYS A 142 -6.31 9.84 3.92
CA LYS A 142 -6.76 10.75 2.86
C LYS A 142 -5.89 10.63 1.62
N GLU A 143 -4.58 10.57 1.80
CA GLU A 143 -3.62 10.38 0.70
C GLU A 143 -3.90 9.06 -0.04
N VAL A 144 -4.17 7.96 0.68
CA VAL A 144 -4.55 6.68 0.08
C VAL A 144 -5.89 6.76 -0.66
N GLN A 145 -6.87 7.53 -0.18
CA GLN A 145 -8.12 7.78 -0.92
C GLN A 145 -7.85 8.51 -2.25
N MET A 146 -6.93 9.47 -2.24
CA MET A 146 -6.53 10.18 -3.45
C MET A 146 -5.73 9.28 -4.42
N MET A 147 -4.89 8.39 -3.90
CA MET A 147 -4.26 7.33 -4.70
C MET A 147 -5.30 6.44 -5.38
N LYS A 148 -6.34 6.01 -4.65
CA LYS A 148 -7.45 5.21 -5.21
C LYS A 148 -8.12 5.95 -6.36
N LYS A 149 -8.45 7.22 -6.16
CA LYS A 149 -9.08 8.04 -7.21
C LYS A 149 -8.20 8.10 -8.46
N ALA A 150 -6.91 8.41 -8.29
CA ALA A 150 -5.96 8.51 -9.41
C ALA A 150 -5.80 7.19 -10.17
N ILE A 151 -5.68 6.04 -9.48
CA ILE A 151 -5.54 4.74 -10.15
C ILE A 151 -6.83 4.26 -10.82
N ASP A 152 -8.00 4.65 -10.30
CA ASP A 152 -9.27 4.37 -10.97
C ASP A 152 -9.46 5.21 -12.22
N ASN A 153 -9.03 6.48 -12.21
CA ASN A 153 -8.99 7.31 -13.40
C ASN A 153 -8.02 6.73 -14.44
N MET A 154 -6.80 6.34 -14.04
CA MET A 154 -5.87 5.63 -14.94
C MET A 154 -6.49 4.37 -15.54
N ASN A 155 -7.31 3.63 -14.78
CA ASN A 155 -7.99 2.45 -15.29
C ASN A 155 -9.06 2.77 -16.35
N ALA A 156 -9.69 3.94 -16.26
CA ALA A 156 -10.69 4.39 -17.24
C ALA A 156 -10.07 4.65 -18.61
N GLU A 157 -8.77 4.92 -18.68
CA GLU A 157 -8.04 5.15 -19.93
C GLU A 157 -7.48 3.87 -20.58
N LEU A 158 -7.64 2.70 -19.95
CA LEU A 158 -7.02 1.43 -20.37
C LEU A 158 -8.03 0.45 -21.00
N ILE A 159 -9.12 0.94 -21.58
CA ILE A 159 -10.24 0.14 -22.10
C ILE A 159 -9.84 -0.74 -23.28
#